data_AF-A0A6S4TAK8-F1
#
_entry.id   AF-A0A6S4TAK8-F1
#
_cell.length_a   1.000
_cell.length_b   1.000
_cell.length_c   1.000
_cell.angle_alpha   90.00
_cell.angle_beta   90.00
_cell.angle_gamma   90.00
#
_symmetry.space_group_name_H-M   'P 1'
#
loop_
_entity.id
_entity.type
_entity.pdbx_description
1 polymer ?
#
loop_
_entity_poly.entity_id
_entity_poly.type
_entity_poly.pdbx_seq_one_letter_code
_entity_poly.pdbx_strand_id
1 'polypeptide(L)'
;MTSINFHPFLLDTWHSIPGILNSAFISAFLSSLAGAGLGVLGAQKLAERATRRKELLDALRQANALIVLAATIANQAMSLKKQHIEPLSIDYFKERERAETLNDAYLHGSAPDKISFNLEMMHITPLNTPIEALKNITYSAQLIPGMAIALVSMVEQSLIEMTHSIRIRSEQIERFKSQEMSSVISIQNYFGLLRRDGNTDALYHDSMVAIRGYTNDVIFFAVELTEELQAHANKIHEKLSNLTKDAAKANAVDYSTPRKLGIIPPRKDYESWLSGFKSHE
;
A
#
# COMPACT_ATOMS: atom_id res chain seq x y z
N MET A 1 54.03 -3.87 77.79
CA MET A 1 54.29 -4.96 76.85
C MET A 1 53.24 -6.04 77.10
N THR A 2 52.17 -6.04 76.34
CA THR A 2 51.06 -7.01 76.43
C THR A 2 51.00 -7.75 75.10
N SER A 3 51.42 -9.02 75.11
CA SER A 3 51.41 -9.89 73.95
C SER A 3 49.98 -10.41 73.71
N ILE A 4 49.47 -10.17 72.51
CA ILE A 4 48.20 -10.73 72.03
C ILE A 4 48.43 -12.22 71.73
N ASN A 5 47.81 -13.11 72.52
CA ASN A 5 47.79 -14.55 72.26
C ASN A 5 46.72 -14.87 71.21
N PHE A 6 47.15 -15.25 70.01
CA PHE A 6 46.25 -15.86 69.03
C PHE A 6 45.98 -17.32 69.42
N HIS A 7 44.70 -17.70 69.44
CA HIS A 7 44.26 -19.05 69.80
C HIS A 7 44.70 -20.06 68.71
N PRO A 8 45.24 -21.24 69.06
CA PRO A 8 45.84 -22.21 68.11
C PRO A 8 44.93 -22.64 66.94
N PHE A 9 43.61 -22.57 67.13
CA PHE A 9 42.61 -22.95 66.13
C PHE A 9 42.57 -22.03 64.89
N LEU A 10 42.94 -20.75 65.04
CA LEU A 10 43.02 -19.81 63.91
C LEU A 10 44.28 -19.98 63.06
N LEU A 11 45.33 -20.61 63.59
CA LEU A 11 46.56 -20.90 62.86
C LEU A 11 46.45 -22.20 62.03
N ASP A 12 45.77 -23.23 62.55
CA ASP A 12 45.56 -24.49 61.82
C ASP A 12 44.56 -24.35 60.66
N THR A 13 43.56 -23.49 60.80
CA THR A 13 42.65 -23.15 59.69
C THR A 13 43.37 -22.33 58.61
N TRP A 14 44.37 -21.52 58.97
CA TRP A 14 45.19 -20.76 58.02
C TRP A 14 46.16 -21.63 57.22
N HIS A 15 46.72 -22.70 57.82
CA HIS A 15 47.59 -23.65 57.11
C HIS A 15 46.85 -24.62 56.18
N SER A 16 45.52 -24.71 56.29
CA SER A 16 44.68 -25.56 55.44
C SER A 16 44.18 -24.84 54.17
N ILE A 17 44.23 -23.50 54.12
CA ILE A 17 43.86 -22.68 52.96
C ILE A 17 44.83 -22.80 51.77
N PRO A 18 46.17 -22.87 51.96
CA PRO A 18 47.12 -23.06 50.85
C PRO A 18 46.92 -24.37 50.08
N GLY A 19 46.41 -25.42 50.74
CA GLY A 19 46.14 -26.73 50.13
C GLY A 19 44.87 -26.76 49.26
N ILE A 20 43.89 -25.89 49.53
CA ILE A 20 42.67 -25.72 48.72
C ILE A 20 42.96 -24.87 47.46
N LEU A 21 43.99 -24.01 47.53
CA LEU A 21 44.52 -23.25 46.40
C LEU A 21 45.49 -24.06 45.53
N ASN A 22 45.68 -25.36 45.83
CA ASN A 22 46.56 -26.26 45.10
C ASN A 22 45.94 -26.62 43.73
N SER A 23 46.34 -25.86 42.71
CA SER A 23 46.21 -25.96 41.24
C SER A 23 44.99 -26.65 40.58
N ALA A 24 44.52 -27.79 41.06
CA ALA A 24 43.43 -28.56 40.48
C ALA A 24 42.05 -27.94 40.74
N PHE A 25 41.77 -27.43 41.94
CA PHE A 25 40.48 -26.79 42.27
C PHE A 25 40.32 -25.44 41.57
N ILE A 26 41.35 -24.58 41.59
CA ILE A 26 41.35 -23.30 40.86
C ILE A 26 41.29 -23.54 39.34
N SER A 27 42.01 -24.54 38.82
CA SER A 27 41.90 -24.88 37.38
C SER A 27 40.53 -25.46 37.03
N ALA A 28 39.92 -26.30 37.87
CA ALA A 28 38.57 -26.82 37.68
C ALA A 28 37.49 -25.72 37.79
N PHE A 29 37.69 -24.74 38.67
CA PHE A 29 36.80 -23.59 38.86
C PHE A 29 36.93 -22.56 37.72
N LEU A 30 38.15 -22.24 37.28
CA LEU A 30 38.39 -21.35 36.14
C LEU A 30 37.99 -22.02 34.82
N SER A 31 38.18 -23.33 34.65
CA SER A 31 37.73 -24.06 33.47
C SER A 31 36.21 -24.23 33.43
N SER A 32 35.54 -24.41 34.59
CA SER A 32 34.06 -24.44 34.64
C SER A 32 33.46 -23.04 34.42
N LEU A 33 34.08 -21.97 34.92
CA LEU A 33 33.69 -20.58 34.59
C LEU A 33 33.93 -20.25 33.11
N ALA A 34 35.06 -20.67 32.53
CA ALA A 34 35.33 -20.49 31.10
C ALA A 34 34.36 -21.31 30.24
N GLY A 35 34.05 -22.55 30.62
CA GLY A 35 33.08 -23.41 29.94
C GLY A 35 31.64 -22.89 30.05
N ALA A 36 31.23 -22.39 31.22
CA ALA A 36 29.93 -21.79 31.42
C ALA A 36 29.80 -20.43 30.71
N GLY A 37 30.83 -19.60 30.73
CA GLY A 37 30.87 -18.32 30.00
C GLY A 37 30.81 -18.51 28.49
N LEU A 38 31.60 -19.44 27.94
CA LEU A 38 31.54 -19.80 26.52
C LEU A 38 30.22 -20.48 26.15
N GLY A 39 29.66 -21.30 27.04
CA GLY A 39 28.36 -21.94 26.88
C GLY A 39 27.21 -20.94 26.82
N VAL A 40 27.20 -19.93 27.70
CA VAL A 40 26.20 -18.86 27.71
C VAL A 40 26.31 -17.98 26.46
N LEU A 41 27.52 -17.55 26.07
CA LEU A 41 27.72 -16.75 24.85
C LEU A 41 27.32 -17.53 23.58
N GLY A 42 27.65 -18.83 23.52
CA GLY A 42 27.24 -19.71 22.44
C GLY A 42 25.72 -19.89 22.36
N ALA A 43 25.07 -20.10 23.51
CA ALA A 43 23.62 -20.22 23.61
C ALA A 43 22.90 -18.91 23.25
N GLN A 44 23.41 -17.77 23.72
CA GLN A 44 22.89 -16.44 23.37
C GLN A 44 22.96 -16.18 21.87
N LYS A 45 24.13 -16.40 21.25
CA LYS A 45 24.30 -16.21 19.81
C LYS A 45 23.41 -17.15 18.98
N LEU A 46 23.20 -18.38 19.43
CA LEU A 46 22.29 -19.32 18.79
C LEU A 46 20.83 -18.87 18.93
N ALA A 47 20.43 -18.41 20.12
CA ALA A 47 19.10 -17.89 20.39
C ALA A 47 18.82 -16.64 19.54
N GLU A 48 19.73 -15.67 19.50
CA GLU A 48 19.63 -14.48 18.65
C GLU A 48 19.49 -14.84 17.16
N ARG A 49 20.29 -15.81 16.68
CA ARG A 49 20.20 -16.27 15.29
C ARG A 49 18.86 -16.94 15.00
N ALA A 50 18.34 -17.75 15.93
CA ALA A 50 17.04 -18.40 15.78
C ALA A 50 15.89 -17.39 15.79
N THR A 51 15.91 -16.42 16.70
CA THR A 51 14.94 -15.32 16.77
C THR A 51 14.98 -14.49 15.50
N ARG A 52 16.16 -14.05 15.05
CA ARG A 52 16.31 -13.29 13.80
C ARG A 52 15.81 -14.04 12.58
N ARG A 53 16.06 -15.36 12.50
CA ARG A 53 15.53 -16.20 11.42
C ARG A 53 13.99 -16.21 11.45
N LYS A 54 13.39 -16.34 12.64
CA LYS A 54 11.93 -16.34 12.81
C LYS A 54 11.32 -15.00 12.39
N GLU A 55 11.89 -13.89 12.84
CA GLU A 55 11.43 -12.53 12.47
C GLU A 55 11.47 -12.31 10.95
N LEU A 56 12.56 -12.70 10.29
CA LEU A 56 12.68 -12.57 8.83
C LEU A 56 11.71 -13.49 8.08
N LEU A 57 11.45 -14.70 8.57
CA LEU A 57 10.45 -15.60 7.99
C LEU A 57 9.04 -15.00 8.08
N ASP A 58 8.68 -14.47 9.25
CA ASP A 58 7.38 -13.87 9.47
C ASP A 58 7.20 -12.58 8.64
N ALA A 59 8.24 -11.75 8.56
CA ALA A 59 8.25 -10.56 7.70
C ALA A 59 8.10 -10.90 6.21
N LEU A 60 8.79 -11.95 5.73
CA LEU A 60 8.65 -12.39 4.34
C LEU A 60 7.24 -12.91 4.04
N ARG A 61 6.63 -13.65 4.96
CA ARG A 61 5.24 -14.12 4.84
C ARG A 61 4.26 -12.94 4.77
N GLN A 62 4.43 -11.95 5.63
CA GLN A 62 3.63 -10.73 5.63
C GLN A 62 3.79 -9.96 4.32
N ALA A 63 5.03 -9.73 3.86
CA ALA A 63 5.30 -9.06 2.59
C ALA A 63 4.66 -9.80 1.41
N ASN A 64 4.77 -11.13 1.36
CA ASN A 64 4.14 -11.96 0.33
C ASN A 64 2.61 -11.86 0.34
N ALA A 65 1.98 -11.80 1.53
CA ALA A 65 0.53 -11.60 1.64
C ALA A 65 0.13 -10.20 1.13
N LEU A 66 0.88 -9.16 1.50
CA LEU A 66 0.65 -7.79 1.05
C LEU A 66 0.81 -7.64 -0.47
N ILE A 67 1.81 -8.28 -1.08
CA ILE A 67 2.01 -8.30 -2.54
C ILE A 67 0.76 -8.85 -3.23
N VAL A 68 0.21 -9.97 -2.74
CA VAL A 68 -0.99 -10.60 -3.33
C VAL A 68 -2.21 -9.70 -3.18
N LEU A 69 -2.41 -9.07 -2.01
CA LEU A 69 -3.53 -8.16 -1.77
C LEU A 69 -3.43 -6.91 -2.66
N ALA A 70 -2.27 -6.25 -2.70
CA ALA A 70 -2.04 -5.07 -3.53
C ALA A 70 -2.24 -5.38 -5.02
N ALA A 71 -1.70 -6.50 -5.49
CA ALA A 71 -1.88 -6.94 -6.87
C ALA A 71 -3.34 -7.29 -7.20
N THR A 72 -4.09 -7.83 -6.25
CA THR A 72 -5.53 -8.09 -6.42
C THR A 72 -6.29 -6.79 -6.63
N ILE A 73 -6.01 -5.77 -5.81
CA ILE A 73 -6.62 -4.43 -5.95
C ILE A 73 -6.25 -3.82 -7.30
N ALA A 74 -4.97 -3.84 -7.67
CA ALA A 74 -4.49 -3.32 -8.94
C ALA A 74 -5.20 -3.99 -10.13
N ASN A 75 -5.28 -5.33 -10.13
CA ASN A 75 -5.93 -6.09 -11.20
C ASN A 75 -7.44 -5.81 -11.31
N GLN A 76 -8.13 -5.67 -10.19
CA GLN A 76 -9.55 -5.31 -10.17
C GLN A 76 -9.77 -3.90 -10.76
N ALA A 77 -8.95 -2.93 -10.35
CA ALA A 77 -9.05 -1.56 -10.86
C ALA A 77 -8.70 -1.47 -12.36
N MET A 78 -7.65 -2.18 -12.82
CA MET A 78 -7.31 -2.27 -14.23
C MET A 78 -8.43 -2.92 -15.06
N SER A 79 -9.08 -3.94 -14.52
CA SER A 79 -10.21 -4.60 -15.19
C SER A 79 -11.40 -3.67 -15.31
N LEU A 80 -11.78 -2.98 -14.22
CA LEU A 80 -12.84 -1.97 -14.22
C LEU A 80 -12.55 -0.85 -15.21
N LYS A 81 -11.30 -0.35 -15.24
CA LYS A 81 -10.88 0.67 -16.20
C LYS A 81 -11.10 0.21 -17.63
N LYS A 82 -10.58 -0.96 -17.99
CA LYS A 82 -10.64 -1.49 -19.36
C LYS A 82 -12.06 -1.80 -19.81
N GLN A 83 -12.87 -2.39 -18.92
CA GLN A 83 -14.19 -2.91 -19.29
C GLN A 83 -15.27 -1.81 -19.27
N HIS A 84 -15.16 -0.84 -18.37
CA HIS A 84 -16.26 0.10 -18.11
C HIS A 84 -15.83 1.56 -18.18
N ILE A 85 -14.78 1.96 -17.46
CA ILE A 85 -14.47 3.39 -17.31
C ILE A 85 -13.92 4.00 -18.59
N GLU A 86 -12.98 3.34 -19.26
CA GLU A 86 -12.33 3.88 -20.46
C GLU A 86 -13.31 4.03 -21.63
N PRO A 87 -14.10 3.00 -22.03
CA PRO A 87 -15.08 3.16 -23.09
C PRO A 87 -16.11 4.26 -22.79
N LEU A 88 -16.66 4.26 -21.56
CA LEU A 88 -17.62 5.25 -21.12
C LEU A 88 -17.04 6.67 -21.16
N SER A 89 -15.80 6.85 -20.70
CA SER A 89 -15.15 8.15 -20.69
C SER A 89 -14.89 8.65 -22.10
N ILE A 90 -14.38 7.79 -23.00
CA ILE A 90 -14.10 8.15 -24.40
C ILE A 90 -15.37 8.66 -25.07
N ASP A 91 -16.47 7.91 -24.96
CA ASP A 91 -17.74 8.27 -25.59
C ASP A 91 -18.32 9.55 -24.97
N TYR A 92 -18.28 9.67 -23.64
CA TYR A 92 -18.76 10.85 -22.92
C TYR A 92 -18.02 12.13 -23.33
N PHE A 93 -16.68 12.14 -23.28
CA PHE A 93 -15.90 13.35 -23.57
C PHE A 93 -15.96 13.73 -25.05
N LYS A 94 -16.09 12.75 -25.96
CA LYS A 94 -16.32 13.00 -27.39
C LYS A 94 -17.67 13.68 -27.64
N GLU A 95 -18.74 13.20 -27.01
CA GLU A 95 -20.06 13.81 -27.18
C GLU A 95 -20.16 15.18 -26.47
N ARG A 96 -19.41 15.37 -25.38
CA ARG A 96 -19.28 16.67 -24.71
C ARG A 96 -18.71 17.75 -25.62
N GLU A 97 -17.66 17.46 -26.38
CA GLU A 97 -17.07 18.42 -27.33
C GLU A 97 -18.10 18.90 -28.38
N ARG A 98 -18.93 17.97 -28.88
CA ARG A 98 -20.07 18.32 -29.75
C ARG A 98 -21.10 19.16 -29.02
N ALA A 99 -21.40 18.83 -27.77
CA ALA A 99 -22.35 19.56 -26.94
C ALA A 99 -21.89 20.98 -26.63
N GLU A 100 -20.60 21.21 -26.38
CA GLU A 100 -20.02 22.54 -26.18
C GLU A 100 -20.25 23.44 -27.40
N THR A 101 -19.94 22.95 -28.61
CA THR A 101 -20.15 23.69 -29.86
C THR A 101 -21.62 24.09 -30.05
N LEU A 102 -22.55 23.20 -29.71
CA LEU A 102 -23.99 23.45 -29.84
C LEU A 102 -24.50 24.38 -28.72
N ASN A 103 -23.94 24.27 -27.52
CA ASN A 103 -24.31 25.11 -26.40
C ASN A 103 -23.95 26.58 -26.65
N ASP A 104 -22.81 26.85 -27.29
CA ASP A 104 -22.45 28.20 -27.70
C ASP A 104 -23.49 28.80 -28.65
N ALA A 105 -23.99 28.05 -29.62
CA ALA A 105 -25.06 28.51 -30.50
C ALA A 105 -26.34 28.83 -29.69
N TYR A 106 -26.70 27.97 -28.73
CA TYR A 106 -27.85 28.20 -27.85
C TYR A 106 -27.70 29.46 -27.01
N LEU A 107 -26.53 29.72 -26.43
CA LEU A 107 -26.28 30.92 -25.62
C LEU A 107 -26.44 32.20 -26.45
N HIS A 108 -26.10 32.16 -27.74
CA HIS A 108 -26.23 33.29 -28.68
C HIS A 108 -27.58 33.34 -29.43
N GLY A 109 -28.59 32.60 -28.98
CA GLY A 109 -29.95 32.70 -29.52
C GLY A 109 -30.24 31.85 -30.76
N SER A 110 -29.26 31.09 -31.26
CA SER A 110 -29.44 30.16 -32.37
C SER A 110 -29.81 28.76 -31.84
N ALA A 111 -30.88 28.16 -32.35
CA ALA A 111 -31.30 26.82 -31.96
C ALA A 111 -31.35 25.91 -33.19
N PRO A 112 -30.52 24.85 -33.28
CA PRO A 112 -30.65 23.84 -34.31
C PRO A 112 -31.99 23.12 -34.20
N ASP A 113 -32.61 22.80 -35.34
CA ASP A 113 -33.99 22.27 -35.39
C ASP A 113 -34.15 20.89 -34.71
N LYS A 114 -33.09 20.06 -34.68
CA LYS A 114 -33.05 18.80 -33.93
C LYS A 114 -31.64 18.46 -33.50
N ILE A 115 -31.48 18.17 -32.21
CA ILE A 115 -30.22 17.67 -31.65
C ILE A 115 -30.52 16.37 -30.92
N SER A 116 -29.72 15.36 -31.21
CA SER A 116 -29.77 14.06 -30.53
C SER A 116 -28.37 13.74 -30.01
N PHE A 117 -28.30 13.48 -28.72
CA PHE A 117 -27.12 12.94 -28.04
C PHE A 117 -27.43 11.55 -27.53
N ASN A 118 -26.44 10.68 -27.56
CA ASN A 118 -26.51 9.41 -26.86
C ASN A 118 -26.07 9.62 -25.41
N LEU A 119 -27.04 9.77 -24.50
CA LEU A 119 -26.74 9.92 -23.07
C LEU A 119 -26.56 8.53 -22.45
N GLU A 120 -25.32 8.11 -22.26
CA GLU A 120 -25.01 6.84 -21.61
C GLU A 120 -25.26 6.95 -20.10
N MET A 121 -26.25 6.20 -19.61
CA MET A 121 -26.76 6.24 -18.24
C MET A 121 -26.62 4.89 -17.51
N MET A 122 -25.73 4.02 -17.98
CA MET A 122 -25.38 2.79 -17.27
C MET A 122 -24.80 3.08 -15.89
N HIS A 123 -25.22 2.34 -14.86
CA HIS A 123 -24.61 2.40 -13.53
C HIS A 123 -23.28 1.66 -13.50
N ILE A 124 -22.32 2.19 -12.73
CA ILE A 124 -21.05 1.52 -12.46
C ILE A 124 -21.13 0.90 -11.08
N THR A 125 -20.78 -0.38 -10.96
CA THR A 125 -20.67 -1.03 -9.65
C THR A 125 -19.33 -0.66 -9.01
N PRO A 126 -19.31 -0.12 -7.77
CA PRO A 126 -18.07 0.12 -7.04
C PRO A 126 -17.25 -1.16 -6.84
N LEU A 127 -15.93 -1.02 -6.75
CA LEU A 127 -15.06 -2.16 -6.48
C LEU A 127 -15.25 -2.68 -5.05
N ASN A 128 -15.38 -4.00 -4.92
CA ASN A 128 -15.27 -4.68 -3.63
C ASN A 128 -13.87 -5.29 -3.52
N THR A 129 -12.98 -4.59 -2.82
CA THR A 129 -11.56 -4.94 -2.73
C THR A 129 -11.17 -5.33 -1.30
N PRO A 130 -10.10 -6.12 -1.08
CA PRO A 130 -9.66 -6.52 0.26
C PRO A 130 -8.84 -5.42 0.98
N ILE A 131 -9.27 -4.16 0.91
CA ILE A 131 -8.55 -3.01 1.47
C ILE A 131 -8.38 -3.10 2.99
N GLU A 132 -9.38 -3.58 3.72
CA GLU A 132 -9.28 -3.76 5.18
C GLU A 132 -8.25 -4.82 5.56
N ALA A 133 -8.16 -5.92 4.81
CA ALA A 133 -7.12 -6.92 5.02
C ALA A 133 -5.72 -6.36 4.75
N LEU A 134 -5.58 -5.56 3.69
CA LEU A 134 -4.33 -4.88 3.35
C LEU A 134 -3.88 -3.92 4.46
N LYS A 135 -4.80 -3.07 4.95
CA LYS A 135 -4.54 -2.13 6.05
C LYS A 135 -4.14 -2.84 7.33
N ASN A 136 -4.91 -3.85 7.73
CA ASN A 136 -4.66 -4.58 8.97
C ASN A 136 -3.28 -5.25 8.98
N ILE A 137 -2.88 -5.88 7.88
CA ILE A 137 -1.55 -6.50 7.78
C ILE A 137 -0.47 -5.41 7.74
N THR A 138 -0.66 -4.34 6.98
CA THR A 138 0.35 -3.27 6.84
C THR A 138 0.62 -2.57 8.17
N TYR A 139 -0.42 -2.21 8.92
CA TYR A 139 -0.27 -1.47 10.17
C TYR A 139 0.14 -2.35 11.37
N SER A 140 -0.02 -3.68 11.28
CA SER A 140 0.43 -4.61 12.31
C SER A 140 1.83 -5.18 12.06
N ALA A 141 2.36 -5.05 10.85
CA ALA A 141 3.65 -5.59 10.48
C ALA A 141 4.80 -4.77 11.12
N GLN A 142 5.75 -5.48 11.72
CA GLN A 142 6.89 -4.86 12.42
C GLN A 142 7.98 -4.36 11.47
N LEU A 143 8.08 -4.95 10.28
CA LEU A 143 9.12 -4.69 9.30
C LEU A 143 8.46 -4.38 7.95
N ILE A 144 7.88 -3.19 7.77
CA ILE A 144 7.51 -2.69 6.45
C ILE A 144 8.17 -1.34 6.14
N PRO A 145 8.46 -1.05 4.86
CA PRO A 145 8.94 0.26 4.45
C PRO A 145 7.93 1.37 4.77
N GLY A 146 8.40 2.55 5.19
CA GLY A 146 7.52 3.70 5.43
C GLY A 146 6.73 4.13 4.18
N MET A 147 7.34 4.00 2.99
CA MET A 147 6.65 4.27 1.73
C MET A 147 5.47 3.32 1.48
N ALA A 148 5.56 2.05 1.89
CA ALA A 148 4.47 1.09 1.74
C ALA A 148 3.24 1.49 2.58
N ILE A 149 3.46 2.02 3.80
CA ILE A 149 2.39 2.54 4.66
C ILE A 149 1.67 3.70 3.96
N ALA A 150 2.43 4.66 3.42
CA ALA A 150 1.85 5.81 2.72
C ALA A 150 1.09 5.39 1.45
N LEU A 151 1.63 4.43 0.69
CA LEU A 151 0.97 3.88 -0.50
C LEU A 151 -0.36 3.20 -0.14
N VAL A 152 -0.43 2.46 0.97
CA VAL A 152 -1.70 1.87 1.45
C VAL A 152 -2.74 2.93 1.77
N SER A 153 -2.33 4.01 2.45
CA SER A 153 -3.24 5.14 2.72
C SER A 153 -3.74 5.78 1.42
N MET A 154 -2.88 5.91 0.41
CA MET A 154 -3.30 6.42 -0.89
C MET A 154 -4.26 5.49 -1.63
N VAL A 155 -4.02 4.18 -1.61
CA VAL A 155 -4.95 3.19 -2.19
C VAL A 155 -6.32 3.28 -1.51
N GLU A 156 -6.35 3.37 -0.17
CA GLU A 156 -7.59 3.53 0.59
C GLU A 156 -8.33 4.82 0.21
N GLN A 157 -7.64 5.96 0.24
CA GLN A 157 -8.23 7.25 -0.09
C GLN A 157 -8.81 7.24 -1.50
N SER A 158 -8.05 6.76 -2.49
CA SER A 158 -8.51 6.71 -3.88
C SER A 158 -9.71 5.78 -4.07
N LEU A 159 -9.81 4.67 -3.32
CA LEU A 159 -10.98 3.79 -3.35
C LEU A 159 -12.23 4.46 -2.76
N ILE A 160 -12.08 5.19 -1.64
CA ILE A 160 -13.17 5.93 -1.00
C ILE A 160 -13.70 7.01 -1.95
N GLU A 161 -12.80 7.81 -2.50
CA GLU A 161 -13.13 8.90 -3.41
C GLU A 161 -13.78 8.40 -4.70
N MET A 162 -13.22 7.34 -5.31
CA MET A 162 -13.81 6.69 -6.48
C MET A 162 -15.24 6.19 -6.19
N THR A 163 -15.44 5.53 -5.05
CA THR A 163 -16.77 5.03 -4.64
C THR A 163 -17.76 6.18 -4.46
N HIS A 164 -17.32 7.27 -3.85
CA HIS A 164 -18.12 8.47 -3.68
C HIS A 164 -18.53 9.08 -5.03
N SER A 165 -17.60 9.23 -5.97
CA SER A 165 -17.88 9.76 -7.30
C SER A 165 -18.82 8.85 -8.11
N ILE A 166 -18.67 7.52 -8.02
CA ILE A 166 -19.61 6.55 -8.64
C ILE A 166 -21.02 6.72 -8.08
N ARG A 167 -21.14 6.95 -6.77
CA ARG A 167 -22.44 7.21 -6.13
C ARG A 167 -23.06 8.52 -6.63
N ILE A 168 -22.31 9.62 -6.66
CA ILE A 168 -22.79 10.91 -7.21
C ILE A 168 -23.30 10.71 -8.63
N ARG A 169 -22.52 10.05 -9.49
CA ARG A 169 -22.92 9.78 -10.87
C ARG A 169 -24.24 9.01 -10.94
N SER A 170 -24.38 7.97 -10.11
CA SER A 170 -25.60 7.16 -10.05
C SER A 170 -26.81 7.96 -9.58
N GLU A 171 -26.63 8.84 -8.59
CA GLU A 171 -27.69 9.75 -8.13
C GLU A 171 -28.12 10.74 -9.22
N GLN A 172 -27.17 11.26 -10.01
CA GLN A 172 -27.48 12.13 -11.15
C GLN A 172 -28.22 11.37 -12.26
N ILE A 173 -27.87 10.11 -12.53
CA ILE A 173 -28.61 9.25 -13.47
C ILE A 173 -30.08 9.13 -13.05
N GLU A 174 -30.33 8.87 -11.78
CA GLU A 174 -31.71 8.74 -11.28
C GLU A 174 -32.47 10.08 -11.33
N ARG A 175 -31.78 11.21 -11.13
CA ARG A 175 -32.37 12.54 -11.35
C ARG A 175 -32.75 12.75 -12.80
N PHE A 176 -31.88 12.40 -13.75
CA PHE A 176 -32.18 12.53 -15.18
C PHE A 176 -33.35 11.64 -15.63
N LYS A 177 -33.54 10.47 -15.01
CA LYS A 177 -34.67 9.57 -15.31
C LYS A 177 -35.99 10.02 -14.69
N SER A 178 -35.96 10.68 -13.53
CA SER A 178 -37.15 10.98 -12.73
C SER A 178 -37.70 12.40 -12.89
N GLN A 179 -36.86 13.36 -13.28
CA GLN A 179 -37.26 14.75 -13.40
C GLN A 179 -37.72 15.09 -14.82
N GLU A 180 -38.88 15.71 -14.93
CA GLU A 180 -39.31 16.35 -16.18
C GLU A 180 -38.47 17.62 -16.40
N MET A 181 -37.51 17.54 -17.30
CA MET A 181 -36.66 18.66 -17.73
C MET A 181 -36.72 18.81 -19.24
N SER A 182 -36.55 20.04 -19.72
CA SER A 182 -36.39 20.26 -21.16
C SER A 182 -35.13 19.56 -21.64
N SER A 183 -35.16 19.04 -22.88
CA SER A 183 -34.02 18.32 -23.47
C SER A 183 -32.72 19.13 -23.41
N VAL A 184 -32.81 20.44 -23.66
CA VAL A 184 -31.67 21.37 -23.60
C VAL A 184 -31.06 21.43 -22.20
N ILE A 185 -31.89 21.58 -21.16
CA ILE A 185 -31.39 21.64 -19.77
C ILE A 185 -30.81 20.29 -19.37
N SER A 186 -31.44 19.17 -19.75
CA SER A 186 -30.94 17.83 -19.47
C SER A 186 -29.56 17.59 -20.09
N ILE A 187 -29.35 18.01 -21.35
CA ILE A 187 -28.05 17.94 -22.04
C ILE A 187 -27.01 18.83 -21.36
N GLN A 188 -27.37 20.07 -21.03
CA GLN A 188 -26.49 21.01 -20.34
C GLN A 188 -26.04 20.45 -18.99
N ASN A 189 -26.94 19.84 -18.21
CA ASN A 189 -26.61 19.25 -16.90
C ASN A 189 -25.77 17.99 -17.02
N TYR A 190 -26.08 17.14 -18.01
CA TYR A 190 -25.32 15.92 -18.25
C TYR A 190 -23.86 16.22 -18.61
N PHE A 191 -23.63 17.27 -19.41
CA PHE A 191 -22.28 17.65 -19.85
C PHE A 191 -21.60 18.74 -19.00
N GLY A 192 -22.29 19.29 -17.99
CA GLY A 192 -21.77 20.35 -17.13
C GLY A 192 -21.59 21.69 -17.85
N LEU A 193 -22.54 22.07 -18.69
CA LEU A 193 -22.46 23.25 -19.55
C LEU A 193 -23.24 24.44 -18.97
N LEU A 194 -22.78 25.65 -19.31
CA LEU A 194 -23.42 26.90 -18.92
C LEU A 194 -24.81 27.02 -19.56
N ARG A 195 -25.81 27.37 -18.76
CA ARG A 195 -27.18 27.64 -19.19
C ARG A 195 -27.42 29.13 -19.45
N ARG A 196 -28.50 29.46 -20.15
CA ARG A 196 -28.90 30.86 -20.46
C ARG A 196 -29.19 31.72 -19.24
N ASP A 197 -29.63 31.10 -18.13
CA ASP A 197 -29.87 31.78 -16.86
C ASP A 197 -28.57 32.05 -16.08
N GLY A 198 -27.41 31.68 -16.62
CA GLY A 198 -26.10 31.83 -15.98
C GLY A 198 -25.75 30.70 -15.01
N ASN A 199 -26.64 29.73 -14.79
CA ASN A 199 -26.38 28.60 -13.91
C ASN A 199 -25.61 27.48 -14.64
N THR A 200 -24.86 26.70 -13.87
CA THR A 200 -24.20 25.47 -14.34
C THR A 200 -24.38 24.38 -13.28
N ASP A 201 -24.93 23.24 -13.69
CA ASP A 201 -24.88 22.01 -12.88
C ASP A 201 -23.87 21.06 -13.52
N ALA A 202 -22.70 20.97 -12.90
CA ALA A 202 -21.59 20.14 -13.39
C ALA A 202 -21.47 18.80 -12.64
N LEU A 203 -22.40 18.44 -11.74
CA LEU A 203 -22.21 17.29 -10.86
C LEU A 203 -22.00 15.96 -11.61
N TYR A 204 -22.72 15.74 -12.71
CA TYR A 204 -22.50 14.55 -13.52
C TYR A 204 -21.12 14.59 -14.20
N HIS A 205 -20.77 15.74 -14.80
CA HIS A 205 -19.48 15.94 -15.45
C HIS A 205 -18.30 15.75 -14.50
N ASP A 206 -18.33 16.43 -13.37
CA ASP A 206 -17.29 16.37 -12.35
C ASP A 206 -17.14 14.95 -11.81
N SER A 207 -18.25 14.21 -11.66
CA SER A 207 -18.20 12.80 -11.28
C SER A 207 -17.52 11.93 -12.34
N MET A 208 -17.71 12.20 -13.64
CA MET A 208 -17.03 11.48 -14.72
C MET A 208 -15.52 11.75 -14.72
N VAL A 209 -15.12 13.02 -14.57
CA VAL A 209 -13.71 13.41 -14.44
C VAL A 209 -13.08 12.72 -13.23
N ALA A 210 -13.75 12.78 -12.08
CA ALA A 210 -13.28 12.21 -10.82
C ALA A 210 -13.16 10.68 -10.89
N ILE A 211 -14.15 9.97 -11.44
CA ILE A 211 -14.10 8.50 -11.59
C ILE A 211 -12.88 8.09 -12.43
N ARG A 212 -12.61 8.80 -13.54
CA ARG A 212 -11.44 8.52 -14.39
C ARG A 212 -10.13 8.77 -13.63
N GLY A 213 -10.03 9.89 -12.90
CA GLY A 213 -8.88 10.24 -12.08
C GLY A 213 -8.62 9.22 -10.96
N TYR A 214 -9.61 8.97 -10.11
CA TYR A 214 -9.44 8.05 -8.99
C TYR A 214 -9.24 6.60 -9.42
N THR A 215 -9.80 6.17 -10.56
CA THR A 215 -9.47 4.85 -11.13
C THR A 215 -7.98 4.75 -11.47
N ASN A 216 -7.39 5.81 -12.04
CA ASN A 216 -5.95 5.87 -12.30
C ASN A 216 -5.16 5.84 -10.99
N ASP A 217 -5.58 6.60 -9.98
CA ASP A 217 -4.89 6.65 -8.69
C ASP A 217 -4.87 5.29 -8.01
N VAL A 218 -6.01 4.58 -7.95
CA VAL A 218 -6.07 3.22 -7.38
C VAL A 218 -5.10 2.28 -8.11
N ILE A 219 -5.08 2.31 -9.45
CA ILE A 219 -4.16 1.48 -10.25
C ILE A 219 -2.72 1.84 -9.93
N PHE A 220 -2.38 3.13 -9.98
CA PHE A 220 -1.01 3.60 -9.81
C PHE A 220 -0.48 3.24 -8.42
N PHE A 221 -1.17 3.64 -7.36
CA PHE A 221 -0.71 3.41 -5.98
C PHE A 221 -0.69 1.93 -5.61
N ALA A 222 -1.63 1.11 -6.11
CA ALA A 222 -1.61 -0.33 -5.84
C ALA A 222 -0.45 -1.04 -6.58
N VAL A 223 -0.13 -0.62 -7.81
CA VAL A 223 1.03 -1.13 -8.55
C VAL A 223 2.34 -0.74 -7.86
N GLU A 224 2.51 0.54 -7.52
CA GLU A 224 3.69 1.03 -6.79
C GLU A 224 3.85 0.32 -5.44
N LEU A 225 2.75 0.09 -4.70
CA LEU A 225 2.77 -0.67 -3.47
C LEU A 225 3.27 -2.10 -3.70
N THR A 226 2.78 -2.76 -4.75
CA THR A 226 3.21 -4.12 -5.09
C THR A 226 4.71 -4.14 -5.39
N GLU A 227 5.22 -3.19 -6.18
CA GLU A 227 6.62 -3.12 -6.56
C GLU A 227 7.54 -2.81 -5.36
N GLU A 228 7.14 -1.89 -4.48
CA GLU A 228 7.85 -1.56 -3.23
C GLU A 228 7.93 -2.79 -2.30
N LEU A 229 6.81 -3.50 -2.14
CA LEU A 229 6.76 -4.71 -1.31
C LEU A 229 7.58 -5.85 -1.91
N GLN A 230 7.65 -5.97 -3.25
CA GLN A 230 8.51 -6.95 -3.91
C GLN A 230 10.00 -6.63 -3.68
N ALA A 231 10.40 -5.38 -3.84
CA ALA A 231 11.75 -4.94 -3.52
C ALA A 231 12.11 -5.24 -2.05
N HIS A 232 11.18 -4.97 -1.14
CA HIS A 232 11.34 -5.26 0.28
C HIS A 232 11.43 -6.77 0.58
N ALA A 233 10.52 -7.57 0.02
CA ALA A 233 10.50 -9.03 0.17
C ALA A 233 11.79 -9.68 -0.36
N ASN A 234 12.32 -9.19 -1.48
CA ASN A 234 13.60 -9.64 -2.03
C ASN A 234 14.77 -9.36 -1.06
N LYS A 235 14.83 -8.16 -0.47
CA LYS A 235 15.84 -7.82 0.55
C LYS A 235 15.73 -8.70 1.80
N ILE A 236 14.51 -9.04 2.23
CA ILE A 236 14.31 -9.99 3.35
C ILE A 236 14.77 -11.38 2.95
N HIS A 237 14.39 -11.85 1.77
CA HIS A 237 14.75 -13.17 1.26
C HIS A 237 16.26 -13.36 1.21
N GLU A 238 17.01 -12.37 0.71
CA GLU A 238 18.48 -12.41 0.66
C GLU A 238 19.11 -12.53 2.07
N LYS A 239 18.61 -11.75 3.03
CA LYS A 239 19.05 -11.87 4.44
C LYS A 239 18.72 -13.23 5.03
N LEU A 240 17.55 -13.78 4.69
CA LEU A 240 17.09 -15.06 5.19
C LEU A 240 17.84 -16.25 4.56
N SER A 241 18.19 -16.18 3.27
CA SER A 241 18.96 -17.22 2.58
C SER A 241 20.36 -17.39 3.17
N ASN A 242 20.93 -16.33 3.76
CA ASN A 242 22.19 -16.41 4.50
C ASN A 242 22.05 -17.14 5.85
N LEU A 243 20.83 -17.24 6.39
CA LEU A 243 20.56 -17.91 7.66
C LEU A 243 20.05 -19.34 7.49
N THR A 244 19.33 -19.63 6.40
CA THR A 244 18.70 -20.93 6.12
C THR A 244 18.57 -21.18 4.62
N LYS A 245 18.74 -22.45 4.20
CA LYS A 245 18.57 -22.84 2.78
C LYS A 245 17.10 -22.95 2.36
N ASP A 246 16.20 -23.23 3.31
CA ASP A 246 14.77 -23.44 3.05
C ASP A 246 13.95 -22.12 3.06
N ALA A 247 14.56 -21.02 2.62
CA ALA A 247 13.87 -19.73 2.56
C ALA A 247 12.86 -19.75 1.40
N ALA A 248 11.58 -19.51 1.70
CA ALA A 248 10.57 -19.28 0.66
C ALA A 248 10.98 -18.09 -0.22
N LYS A 249 10.59 -18.09 -1.50
CA LYS A 249 10.86 -16.98 -2.41
C LYS A 249 9.88 -15.83 -2.16
N ALA A 250 10.30 -14.62 -2.51
CA ALA A 250 9.39 -13.49 -2.63
C ALA A 250 8.40 -13.74 -3.79
N ASN A 251 7.14 -13.38 -3.58
CA ASN A 251 6.16 -13.34 -4.65
C ASN A 251 6.54 -12.26 -5.67
N ALA A 252 6.25 -12.52 -6.93
CA ALA A 252 6.52 -11.58 -8.02
C ALA A 252 5.29 -11.47 -8.94
N VAL A 253 5.01 -10.24 -9.35
CA VAL A 253 3.92 -9.82 -10.21
C VAL A 253 4.53 -8.97 -11.30
N ASP A 254 4.25 -9.32 -12.56
CA ASP A 254 4.77 -8.62 -13.72
C ASP A 254 3.73 -7.64 -14.27
N TYR A 255 4.05 -6.35 -14.22
CA TYR A 255 3.25 -5.27 -14.78
C TYR A 255 3.74 -4.78 -16.16
N SER A 256 4.69 -5.48 -16.79
CA SER A 256 5.27 -5.09 -18.08
C SER A 256 4.21 -4.94 -19.19
N THR A 257 3.27 -5.89 -19.27
CA THR A 257 2.19 -5.88 -20.27
C THR A 257 1.21 -4.73 -20.04
N PRO A 258 0.59 -4.56 -18.86
CA PRO A 258 -0.33 -3.44 -18.64
C PRO A 258 0.35 -2.05 -18.73
N ARG A 259 1.65 -1.93 -18.43
CA ARG A 259 2.42 -0.71 -18.70
C ARG A 259 2.55 -0.42 -20.21
N LYS A 260 2.90 -1.43 -21.02
CA LYS A 260 2.99 -1.30 -22.49
C LYS A 260 1.65 -0.91 -23.12
N LEU A 261 0.55 -1.39 -22.57
CA LEU A 261 -0.80 -1.08 -23.04
C LEU A 261 -1.32 0.28 -22.56
N GLY A 262 -0.55 1.03 -21.76
CA GLY A 262 -0.99 2.31 -21.19
C GLY A 262 -2.14 2.19 -20.18
N ILE A 263 -2.41 0.98 -19.67
CA ILE A 263 -3.46 0.75 -18.67
C ILE A 263 -3.04 1.39 -17.34
N ILE A 264 -1.77 1.16 -16.96
CA ILE A 264 -1.17 1.76 -15.77
C ILE A 264 -0.78 3.20 -16.10
N PRO A 265 -1.22 4.20 -15.31
CA PRO A 265 -0.83 5.58 -15.50
C PRO A 265 0.68 5.77 -15.48
N PRO A 266 1.23 6.69 -16.30
CA PRO A 266 2.67 6.92 -16.32
C PRO A 266 3.11 7.57 -15.00
N ARG A 267 4.26 7.11 -14.49
CA ARG A 267 4.82 7.56 -13.21
C ARG A 267 4.99 9.08 -13.10
N LYS A 268 5.27 9.75 -14.23
CA LYS A 268 5.43 11.21 -14.32
C LYS A 268 4.21 11.99 -13.81
N ASP A 269 3.01 11.42 -13.90
CA ASP A 269 1.77 12.08 -13.47
C ASP A 269 1.68 12.16 -11.93
N TYR A 270 2.52 11.39 -11.23
CA TYR A 270 2.54 11.26 -9.76
C TYR A 270 3.87 11.72 -9.15
N GLU A 271 4.76 12.33 -9.93
CA GLU A 271 6.10 12.71 -9.49
C GLU A 271 6.09 13.67 -8.29
N SER A 272 5.10 14.58 -8.24
CA SER A 272 4.91 15.47 -7.11
C SER A 272 4.74 14.71 -5.79
N TRP A 273 3.96 13.62 -5.79
CA TRP A 273 3.74 12.80 -4.61
C TRP A 273 4.98 11.94 -4.29
N LEU A 274 5.56 11.32 -5.31
CA LEU A 274 6.75 10.46 -5.18
C LEU A 274 7.97 11.23 -4.65
N SER A 275 8.13 12.51 -5.03
CA SER A 275 9.23 13.36 -4.59
C SER A 275 9.31 13.55 -3.06
N GLY A 276 8.21 13.29 -2.34
CA GLY A 276 8.18 13.29 -0.87
C GLY A 276 8.92 12.13 -0.23
N PHE A 277 9.18 11.06 -0.97
CA PHE A 277 9.87 9.85 -0.51
C PHE A 277 11.28 9.83 -1.10
N LYS A 278 12.25 10.39 -0.38
CA LYS A 278 13.66 10.20 -0.71
C LYS A 278 14.05 8.76 -0.40
N SER A 279 14.70 8.09 -1.34
CA SER A 279 15.37 6.81 -1.06
C SER A 279 16.45 7.05 -0.01
N HIS A 280 16.26 6.54 1.19
CA HIS A 280 17.38 6.34 2.10
C HIS A 280 18.18 5.17 1.54
N GLU A 281 19.33 5.49 0.93
CA GLU A 281 20.37 4.51 0.61
C GLU A 281 20.85 3.78 1.87
#